data_AF-A0A524H4N7-F1
#
_entry.id   AF-A0A524H4N7-F1
#
_cell.length_a   1.000
_cell.length_b   1.000
_cell.length_c   1.000
_cell.angle_alpha   90.00
_cell.angle_beta   90.00
_cell.angle_gamma   90.00
#
_symmetry.space_group_name_H-M   'P 1'
#
loop_
_entity.id
_entity.type
_entity.pdbx_description
1 polymer ?
#
loop_
_entity_poly.entity_id
_entity_poly.type
_entity_poly.pdbx_seq_one_letter_code
_entity_poly.pdbx_strand_id
1 'polypeptide(L)'
;YGTINIIVLTSAKLGQAALASAFITITEAKTAALQDLDVRSSYNPQWQATGTSTYQISVISGDGDECYHVSGQVKLGELIARAVTRGVTEAINKSRAED
;
A
#
# COMPACT_ATOMS: atom_id res chain seq x y z
N TYR A 1 3.60 -12.89 -10.28
CA TYR A 1 3.42 -12.52 -8.86
C TYR A 1 2.13 -13.11 -8.32
N GLY A 2 2.18 -13.81 -7.18
CA GLY A 2 1.02 -14.51 -6.62
C GLY A 2 0.29 -13.74 -5.52
N THR A 3 1.00 -12.98 -4.68
CA THR A 3 0.40 -12.27 -3.55
C THR A 3 1.28 -11.09 -3.12
N ILE A 4 0.66 -9.98 -2.69
CA ILE A 4 1.31 -8.81 -2.09
C ILE A 4 0.59 -8.56 -0.77
N ASN A 5 1.31 -8.72 0.34
CA ASN A 5 0.83 -8.39 1.66
C ASN A 5 1.49 -7.09 2.11
N ILE A 6 0.67 -6.15 2.59
CA ILE A 6 1.16 -4.84 3.03
C ILE A 6 0.86 -4.70 4.52
N ILE A 7 1.90 -4.42 5.30
CA ILE A 7 1.78 -4.14 6.72
C ILE A 7 2.29 -2.72 6.95
N VAL A 8 1.41 -1.83 7.39
CA VAL A 8 1.75 -0.45 7.73
C VAL A 8 1.72 -0.29 9.24
N LEU A 9 2.83 0.20 9.80
CA LEU A 9 2.93 0.56 11.21
C LEU A 9 3.07 2.07 11.31
N THR A 10 2.36 2.67 12.25
CA THR A 10 2.48 4.09 12.57
C THR A 10 2.52 4.30 14.07
N SER A 11 3.24 5.33 14.52
CA SER A 11 3.18 5.77 15.91
C SER A 11 1.90 6.57 16.21
N ALA A 12 1.21 7.09 15.19
CA ALA A 12 -0.03 7.83 15.37
C ALA A 12 -1.16 6.91 15.83
N LYS A 13 -2.01 7.42 16.72
CA LYS A 13 -3.25 6.75 17.09
C LYS A 13 -4.30 7.01 16.02
N LEU A 14 -4.82 5.96 15.41
CA LEU A 14 -5.79 6.07 14.31
C LEU A 14 -7.22 5.92 14.84
N GLY A 15 -8.03 6.97 14.68
CA GLY A 15 -9.48 6.84 14.78
C GLY A 15 -10.05 5.96 13.66
N GLN A 16 -11.28 5.44 13.81
CA GLN A 16 -11.88 4.55 12.81
C GLN A 16 -11.94 5.18 11.40
N ALA A 17 -12.25 6.47 11.30
CA ALA A 17 -12.25 7.20 10.03
C ALA A 17 -10.84 7.36 9.43
N ALA A 18 -9.82 7.60 10.25
CA ALA A 18 -8.43 7.63 9.82
C ALA A 18 -7.95 6.27 9.34
N LEU A 19 -8.31 5.20 10.04
CA LEU A 19 -8.00 3.84 9.65
C LEU A 19 -8.64 3.50 8.30
N ALA A 20 -9.94 3.78 8.13
CA ALA A 20 -10.64 3.55 6.87
C ALA A 20 -10.00 4.31 5.69
N SER A 21 -9.69 5.58 5.90
CA SER A 21 -9.02 6.40 4.87
C SER A 21 -7.57 5.99 4.61
N ALA A 22 -6.86 5.45 5.61
CA ALA A 22 -5.53 4.86 5.40
C ALA A 22 -5.57 3.67 4.44
N PHE A 23 -6.57 2.78 4.54
CA PHE A 23 -6.72 1.67 3.59
C PHE A 23 -6.88 2.15 2.13
N ILE A 24 -7.57 3.27 1.93
CA ILE A 24 -7.71 3.90 0.60
C ILE A 24 -6.34 4.35 0.10
N THR A 25 -5.63 5.15 0.90
CA THR A 25 -4.28 5.64 0.55
C THR A 25 -3.30 4.50 0.27
N ILE A 26 -3.32 3.42 1.07
CA ILE A 26 -2.47 2.24 0.87
C ILE A 26 -2.81 1.56 -0.47
N THR A 27 -4.10 1.44 -0.80
CA THR A 27 -4.56 0.80 -2.03
C THR A 27 -4.17 1.60 -3.27
N GLU A 28 -4.31 2.93 -3.21
CA GLU A 28 -3.87 3.84 -4.28
C GLU A 28 -2.35 3.77 -4.47
N ALA A 29 -1.59 3.88 -3.38
CA ALA A 29 -0.12 3.85 -3.44
C ALA A 29 0.43 2.54 -4.00
N LYS A 30 -0.14 1.40 -3.58
CA LYS A 30 0.18 0.09 -4.14
C LYS A 30 -0.15 0.04 -5.63
N THR A 31 -1.34 0.48 -6.03
CA THR A 31 -1.79 0.42 -7.43
C THR A 31 -0.91 1.31 -8.32
N ALA A 32 -0.57 2.51 -7.86
CA ALA A 32 0.37 3.40 -8.54
C ALA A 32 1.75 2.73 -8.72
N ALA A 33 2.29 2.12 -7.67
CA ALA A 33 3.57 1.40 -7.77
C ALA A 33 3.52 0.24 -8.78
N LEU A 34 2.42 -0.52 -8.82
CA LEU A 34 2.23 -1.58 -9.80
C LEU A 34 2.10 -1.03 -11.23
N GLN A 35 1.45 0.12 -11.40
CA GLN A 35 1.35 0.85 -12.67
C GLN A 35 2.72 1.32 -13.15
N ASP A 36 3.49 1.98 -12.29
CA ASP A 36 4.82 2.51 -12.61
C ASP A 36 5.80 1.40 -13.03
N LEU A 37 5.66 0.20 -12.44
CA LEU A 37 6.51 -0.96 -12.72
C LEU A 37 6.00 -1.85 -13.86
N ASP A 38 4.91 -1.46 -14.51
CA ASP A 38 4.21 -2.22 -15.56
C ASP A 38 3.89 -3.67 -15.14
N VAL A 39 3.46 -3.86 -13.89
CA VAL A 39 3.11 -5.20 -13.40
C VAL A 39 1.79 -5.65 -14.05
N ARG A 40 1.86 -6.73 -14.84
CA ARG A 40 0.70 -7.32 -15.51
C ARG A 40 -0.02 -8.32 -14.63
N SER A 41 -1.32 -8.46 -14.85
CA SER A 41 -2.16 -9.46 -14.19
C SER A 41 -1.69 -10.87 -14.55
N SER A 42 -1.59 -11.74 -13.53
CA SER A 42 -1.30 -13.17 -13.72
C SER A 42 -2.45 -13.94 -14.38
N TYR A 43 -3.67 -13.39 -14.35
CA TYR A 43 -4.84 -13.97 -15.01
C TYR A 43 -4.92 -13.58 -16.49
N ASN A 44 -4.54 -12.34 -16.83
CA ASN A 44 -4.51 -11.85 -18.20
C ASN A 44 -3.39 -10.82 -18.38
N PRO A 45 -2.31 -11.13 -19.11
CA PRO A 45 -1.19 -10.23 -19.31
C PRO A 45 -1.52 -8.89 -20.00
N GLN A 46 -2.67 -8.79 -20.68
CA GLN A 46 -3.13 -7.53 -21.28
C GLN A 46 -3.64 -6.52 -20.25
N TRP A 47 -3.92 -6.97 -19.02
CA TRP A 47 -4.48 -6.12 -17.97
C TRP A 47 -3.41 -5.68 -16.98
N GLN A 48 -3.52 -4.43 -16.55
CA GLN A 48 -2.73 -3.92 -15.45
C GLN A 48 -3.12 -4.61 -14.14
N ALA A 49 -2.12 -5.00 -13.34
CA ALA A 49 -2.38 -5.45 -11.99
C ALA A 49 -2.79 -4.27 -11.11
N THR A 50 -4.06 -4.20 -10.75
CA THR A 50 -4.58 -3.35 -9.65
C THR A 50 -4.60 -4.14 -8.34
N GLY A 51 -4.75 -5.45 -8.48
CA GLY A 51 -4.27 -6.40 -7.51
C GLY A 51 -4.31 -7.88 -7.89
N THR A 52 -3.76 -8.72 -7.01
CA THR A 52 -3.91 -10.18 -7.03
C THR A 52 -5.03 -10.56 -6.09
N SER A 53 -5.56 -11.75 -6.30
CA SER A 53 -6.69 -12.32 -5.58
C SER A 53 -6.43 -12.59 -4.08
N THR A 54 -5.20 -12.42 -3.57
CA THR A 54 -4.85 -12.80 -2.18
C THR A 54 -4.23 -11.65 -1.37
N TYR A 55 -4.48 -10.40 -1.72
CA TYR A 55 -3.88 -9.27 -0.99
C TYR A 55 -4.47 -9.06 0.39
N GLN A 56 -3.60 -8.97 1.40
CA GLN A 56 -3.97 -8.52 2.73
C GLN A 56 -3.27 -7.21 3.05
N ILE A 57 -4.04 -6.26 3.57
CA ILE A 57 -3.51 -5.04 4.17
C ILE A 57 -3.77 -5.13 5.67
N SER A 58 -2.74 -4.92 6.47
CA SER A 58 -2.84 -4.76 7.92
C SER A 58 -2.27 -3.40 8.31
N VAL A 59 -3.00 -2.66 9.12
CA VAL A 59 -2.58 -1.35 9.63
C VAL A 59 -2.55 -1.42 11.15
N ILE A 60 -1.38 -1.17 11.72
CA ILE A 60 -1.15 -1.18 13.16
C ILE A 60 -1.11 0.27 13.62
N SER A 61 -2.13 0.65 14.40
CA SER A 61 -2.20 1.95 15.08
C SER A 61 -1.23 1.97 16.25
N GLY A 62 -0.60 3.12 16.47
CA GLY A 62 0.19 3.41 17.66
C GLY A 62 -0.64 4.03 18.78
N ASP A 63 0.07 4.55 19.76
CA ASP A 63 -0.43 5.21 20.97
C ASP A 63 -0.06 6.70 21.08
N GLY A 64 0.52 7.28 20.03
CA GLY A 64 0.87 8.70 19.94
C GLY A 64 -0.31 9.60 19.57
N ASP A 65 -0.01 10.73 18.93
CA ASP A 65 -1.01 11.74 18.58
C ASP A 65 -2.17 11.16 17.76
N GLU A 66 -3.39 11.58 18.11
CA GLU A 66 -4.59 11.09 17.45
C GLU A 66 -4.77 11.73 16.07
N CYS A 67 -4.92 10.86 15.07
CA CYS A 67 -5.23 11.22 13.71
C CYS A 67 -6.69 10.85 13.41
N TYR A 68 -7.46 11.84 12.96
CA TYR A 68 -8.89 11.66 12.64
C TYR A 68 -9.14 11.34 11.17
N HIS A 69 -8.18 11.62 10.28
CA HIS A 69 -8.30 11.38 8.85
C HIS A 69 -6.94 11.26 8.15
N VAL A 70 -6.86 10.41 7.13
CA VAL A 70 -5.68 10.22 6.28
C VAL A 70 -6.01 10.59 4.85
N SER A 71 -5.19 11.44 4.23
CA SER A 71 -5.26 11.75 2.79
C SER A 71 -3.91 12.22 2.28
N GLY A 72 -3.77 12.36 0.95
CA GLY A 72 -2.56 12.91 0.34
C GLY A 72 -2.21 14.35 0.75
N GLN A 73 -3.16 15.09 1.34
CA GLN A 73 -2.93 16.45 1.88
C GLN A 73 -2.53 16.44 3.36
N VAL A 74 -2.73 15.31 4.06
CA VAL A 74 -2.34 15.13 5.46
C VAL A 74 -0.97 14.46 5.50
N LYS A 75 -0.10 14.93 6.40
CA LYS A 75 1.30 14.43 6.46
C LYS A 75 1.37 12.91 6.64
N LEU A 76 0.50 12.35 7.48
CA LEU A 76 0.45 10.90 7.67
C LEU A 76 0.09 10.15 6.39
N GLY A 77 -0.83 10.67 5.57
CA GLY A 77 -1.19 10.04 4.30
C GLY A 77 -0.07 10.12 3.26
N GLU A 78 0.63 11.25 3.16
CA GLU A 78 1.85 11.36 2.33
C GLU A 78 2.90 10.31 2.75
N LEU A 79 3.15 10.19 4.06
CA LEU A 79 4.12 9.23 4.60
C LEU A 79 3.73 7.77 4.32
N ILE A 80 2.46 7.43 4.53
CA ILE A 80 1.94 6.09 4.23
C ILE A 80 2.08 5.79 2.73
N ALA A 81 1.65 6.71 1.86
CA ALA A 81 1.74 6.52 0.41
C ALA A 81 3.19 6.29 -0.03
N ARG A 82 4.11 7.13 0.42
CA ARG A 82 5.54 7.00 0.09
C ARG A 82 6.14 5.70 0.60
N ALA A 83 5.82 5.30 1.82
CA ALA A 83 6.32 4.05 2.41
C ALA A 83 5.80 2.82 1.65
N VAL A 84 4.50 2.80 1.31
CA VAL A 84 3.87 1.72 0.56
C VAL A 84 4.43 1.63 -0.85
N THR A 85 4.50 2.75 -1.60
CA THR A 85 5.05 2.76 -2.95
C THR A 85 6.48 2.25 -2.98
N ARG A 86 7.31 2.71 -2.04
CA ARG A 86 8.69 2.23 -1.91
C ARG A 86 8.75 0.73 -1.58
N GLY A 87 8.02 0.28 -0.57
CA GLY A 87 8.02 -1.12 -0.13
C GLY A 87 7.55 -2.08 -1.21
N VAL A 88 6.48 -1.72 -1.94
CA VAL A 88 5.99 -2.51 -3.09
C VAL A 88 7.03 -2.55 -4.20
N THR A 89 7.65 -1.41 -4.51
CA THR A 89 8.67 -1.33 -5.56
C THR A 89 9.89 -2.20 -5.26
N GLU A 90 10.41 -2.10 -4.05
CA GLU A 90 11.53 -2.92 -3.59
C GLU A 90 11.18 -4.42 -3.62
N ALA A 91 9.99 -4.80 -3.14
CA ALA A 91 9.54 -6.19 -3.12
C ALA A 91 9.40 -6.79 -4.53
N ILE A 92 8.81 -6.05 -5.48
CA ILE A 92 8.66 -6.49 -6.87
C ILE A 92 10.02 -6.62 -7.55
N ASN A 93 10.91 -5.64 -7.38
CA ASN A 93 12.25 -5.70 -7.97
C ASN A 93 13.06 -6.86 -7.41
N LYS A 94 12.96 -7.14 -6.10
CA LYS A 94 13.60 -8.30 -5.50
C LYS A 94 13.07 -9.62 -6.08
N SER A 95 11.74 -9.75 -6.18
CA SER A 95 11.13 -10.93 -6.80
C SER A 95 11.58 -11.13 -8.26
N ARG A 96 11.73 -10.05 -9.04
CA ARG A 96 12.23 -10.12 -10.44
C ARG A 96 13.69 -10.56 -10.55
N ALA A 97 14.51 -10.29 -9.53
CA ALA A 97 15.92 -10.64 -9.54
C ALA A 97 16.17 -12.09 -9.10
N GLU A 98 15.19 -12.71 -8.43
CA GLU A 98 15.21 -14.10 -7.99
C GLU A 98 14.64 -15.07 -9.06
N ASP A 99 13.90 -14.54 -10.03
CA ASP A 99 13.37 -15.25 -11.22
C ASP A 99 14.40 -15.31 -12.37
#